data_AF-A0A2M7W4U7-F1
#
_entry.id   AF-A0A2M7W4U7-F1
#
_cell.length_a   1.000
_cell.length_b   1.000
_cell.length_c   1.000
_cell.angle_alpha   90.00
_cell.angle_beta   90.00
_cell.angle_gamma   90.00
#
_symmetry.space_group_name_H-M   'P 1'
#
loop_
_entity.id
_entity.type
_entity.pdbx_description
1 polymer ?
#
loop_
_entity_poly.entity_id
_entity_poly.type
_entity_poly.pdbx_seq_one_letter_code
_entity_poly.pdbx_strand_id
1 'polypeptide(L)'
;MKDIIKIEGLKINRALIYGTVIWATMFIVTSIVVGYGFGDWTKYGIMWFFSIVATWIVATRLRINNFKTAFYYGLIFIVLGLILDLLISVRFTGMAIFSAFDYWVGYGLTLLTVLYKGYSSK
;
A
#
# COMPACT_ATOMS: atom_id res chain seq x y z
N MET A 1 7.05 -13.35 -13.69
CA MET A 1 6.06 -13.08 -12.61
C MET A 1 4.86 -13.99 -12.86
N LYS A 2 4.57 -14.93 -11.93
CA LYS A 2 3.57 -16.02 -12.11
C LYS A 2 2.17 -15.69 -11.55
N ASP A 3 1.91 -14.43 -11.20
CA ASP A 3 0.67 -13.99 -10.57
C ASP A 3 -0.21 -13.22 -11.57
N ILE A 4 -0.55 -13.84 -12.70
CA ILE A 4 -1.42 -13.26 -13.72
C ILE A 4 -2.82 -13.85 -13.59
N ILE A 5 -3.84 -13.00 -13.47
CA ILE A 5 -5.25 -13.37 -13.65
C ILE A 5 -5.65 -12.99 -15.08
N LYS A 6 -6.44 -13.86 -15.72
CA LYS A 6 -7.10 -13.53 -16.99
C LYS A 6 -8.53 -13.11 -16.69
N ILE A 7 -8.90 -11.89 -17.04
CA ILE A 7 -10.28 -11.38 -16.97
C ILE A 7 -10.63 -10.94 -18.39
N GLU A 8 -11.61 -11.58 -19.03
CA GLU A 8 -12.11 -11.19 -20.36
C GLU A 8 -11.01 -11.02 -21.43
N GLY A 9 -9.93 -11.81 -21.34
CA GLY A 9 -8.78 -11.73 -22.26
C GLY A 9 -7.64 -10.80 -21.80
N LEU A 10 -7.85 -9.93 -20.82
CA LEU A 10 -6.82 -9.10 -20.18
C LEU A 10 -6.00 -9.91 -19.17
N LYS A 11 -4.67 -9.83 -19.28
CA LYS A 11 -3.71 -10.42 -18.34
C LYS A 11 -3.33 -9.39 -17.28
N ILE A 12 -3.96 -9.46 -16.12
CA ILE A 12 -3.72 -8.52 -15.02
C ILE A 12 -2.81 -9.17 -13.97
N ASN A 13 -1.75 -8.46 -13.58
CA ASN A 13 -0.90 -8.88 -12.48
C ASN A 13 -1.65 -8.69 -11.15
N ARG A 14 -1.77 -9.75 -10.34
CA ARG A 14 -2.44 -9.70 -9.02
C ARG A 14 -1.84 -8.64 -8.11
N ALA A 15 -0.55 -8.33 -8.25
CA ALA A 15 0.10 -7.27 -7.50
C ALA A 15 -0.55 -5.90 -7.76
N LEU A 16 -1.07 -5.64 -8.97
CA LEU A 16 -1.78 -4.39 -9.25
C LEU A 16 -3.11 -4.34 -8.49
N ILE A 17 -3.92 -5.41 -8.59
CA ILE A 17 -5.20 -5.49 -7.88
C ILE A 17 -5.00 -5.31 -6.38
N TYR A 18 -4.02 -6.04 -5.83
CA TYR A 18 -3.73 -5.98 -4.41
C TYR A 18 -3.14 -4.65 -3.97
N GLY A 19 -2.29 -4.02 -4.79
CA GLY A 19 -1.80 -2.67 -4.51
C GLY A 19 -2.94 -1.65 -4.47
N THR A 20 -3.92 -1.75 -5.39
CA THR A 20 -5.15 -0.94 -5.35
C THR A 20 -5.95 -1.19 -4.07
N VAL A 21 -6.05 -2.44 -3.61
CA VAL A 21 -6.76 -2.79 -2.36
C VAL A 21 -6.05 -2.18 -1.13
N ILE A 22 -4.72 -2.26 -1.06
CA ILE A 22 -3.94 -1.62 0.02
C ILE A 22 -4.21 -0.12 0.01
N TRP A 23 -4.07 0.53 -1.15
CA TRP A 23 -4.29 1.96 -1.29
C TRP A 23 -5.72 2.36 -0.89
N ALA A 24 -6.74 1.66 -1.39
CA ALA A 24 -8.13 1.97 -1.08
C ALA A 24 -8.43 1.82 0.42
N THR A 25 -7.87 0.79 1.06
CA THR A 25 -7.97 0.60 2.52
C THR A 25 -7.36 1.79 3.26
N MET A 26 -6.14 2.20 2.87
CA MET A 26 -5.46 3.34 3.48
C MET A 26 -6.18 4.66 3.25
N PHE A 27 -6.75 4.87 2.07
CA PHE A 27 -7.54 6.05 1.74
C PHE A 27 -8.79 6.15 2.64
N ILE A 28 -9.52 5.04 2.82
CA ILE A 28 -10.69 4.98 3.70
C ILE A 28 -10.28 5.25 5.16
N VAL A 29 -9.24 4.57 5.65
CA VAL A 29 -8.74 4.76 7.02
C VAL A 29 -8.36 6.21 7.25
N THR A 30 -7.61 6.81 6.32
CA THR A 30 -7.18 8.21 6.43
C THR A 30 -8.36 9.17 6.41
N SER A 31 -9.35 8.93 5.55
CA SER A 31 -10.58 9.73 5.48
C SER A 31 -11.35 9.71 6.81
N ILE A 32 -11.44 8.54 7.45
CA ILE A 32 -12.05 8.40 8.77
C ILE A 32 -11.23 9.15 9.82
N VAL A 33 -9.91 8.92 9.87
CA VAL A 33 -9.06 9.50 10.90
C VAL A 33 -9.05 11.04 10.82
N VAL A 34 -8.98 11.59 9.61
CA VAL A 34 -9.07 13.04 9.37
C VAL A 34 -10.47 13.56 9.73
N GLY A 35 -11.53 12.86 9.30
CA GLY A 35 -12.91 13.27 9.55
C GLY A 35 -13.30 13.33 11.03
N TYR A 36 -12.73 12.46 11.87
CA TYR A 36 -12.98 12.45 13.32
C TYR A 36 -12.00 13.32 14.13
N GLY A 37 -10.98 13.91 13.50
CA GLY A 37 -10.07 14.85 14.15
C GLY A 37 -9.21 14.25 15.28
N PHE A 38 -8.75 13.00 15.12
CA PHE A 38 -7.87 12.38 16.11
C PHE A 38 -6.57 13.17 16.31
N GLY A 39 -6.06 13.19 17.55
CA GLY A 39 -4.76 13.78 17.86
C GLY A 39 -3.61 13.09 17.10
N ASP A 40 -2.51 13.81 16.87
CA ASP A 40 -1.46 13.41 15.93
C ASP A 40 -0.88 12.01 16.18
N TRP A 41 -0.53 11.68 17.42
CA TRP A 41 0.02 10.36 17.75
C TRP A 41 -0.98 9.22 17.51
N THR A 42 -2.26 9.45 17.82
CA THR A 42 -3.32 8.48 17.56
C THR A 42 -3.55 8.31 16.06
N LYS A 43 -3.57 9.42 15.31
CA LYS A 43 -3.67 9.44 13.84
C LYS A 43 -2.55 8.61 13.21
N TYR A 44 -1.30 8.89 13.57
CA TYR A 44 -0.15 8.18 13.02
C TYR A 44 -0.16 6.69 13.40
N GLY A 45 -0.45 6.36 14.66
CA GLY A 45 -0.54 4.98 15.11
C GLY A 45 -1.57 4.17 14.31
N ILE A 46 -2.77 4.72 14.09
CA ILE A 46 -3.81 4.08 13.28
C ILE A 46 -3.33 3.90 11.83
N MET A 47 -2.82 4.96 11.19
CA MET A 47 -2.38 4.88 9.80
C MET A 47 -1.26 3.84 9.61
N TRP A 48 -0.25 3.83 10.48
CA TRP A 48 0.85 2.88 10.39
C TRP A 48 0.41 1.45 10.64
N PHE A 49 -0.45 1.24 11.64
CA PHE A 49 -1.03 -0.07 11.93
C PHE A 49 -1.77 -0.63 10.72
N PHE A 50 -2.68 0.14 10.13
CA PHE A 50 -3.44 -0.32 8.95
C PHE A 50 -2.56 -0.50 7.73
N SER A 51 -1.52 0.32 7.53
CA SER A 51 -0.54 0.13 6.46
C SER A 51 0.15 -1.22 6.57
N ILE A 52 0.64 -1.59 7.77
CA ILE A 52 1.30 -2.87 8.02
C ILE A 52 0.29 -4.02 7.84
N VAL A 53 -0.88 -3.94 8.48
CA VAL A 53 -1.88 -5.02 8.47
C VAL A 53 -2.42 -5.29 7.08
N ALA A 54 -2.86 -4.25 6.35
CA ALA A 54 -3.40 -4.40 5.00
C ALA A 54 -2.33 -4.97 4.06
N THR A 55 -1.10 -4.45 4.15
CA THR A 55 0.01 -4.93 3.33
C THR A 55 0.37 -6.37 3.65
N TRP A 56 0.40 -6.75 4.92
CA TRP A 56 0.70 -8.12 5.35
C TRP A 56 -0.35 -9.12 4.85
N ILE A 57 -1.63 -8.82 5.03
CA ILE A 57 -2.75 -9.66 4.54
C ILE A 57 -2.60 -9.89 3.04
N VAL A 58 -2.30 -8.84 2.28
CA VAL A 58 -2.07 -8.95 0.83
C VAL A 58 -0.81 -9.75 0.51
N ALA A 59 0.30 -9.48 1.18
CA ALA A 59 1.59 -10.12 0.92
C ALA A 59 1.51 -11.63 1.15
N THR A 60 0.70 -12.11 2.11
CA THR A 60 0.47 -13.55 2.32
C THR A 60 -0.28 -14.23 1.17
N ARG A 61 -1.00 -13.49 0.33
CA ARG A 61 -1.74 -14.01 -0.84
C ARG A 61 -0.92 -13.97 -2.13
N LEU A 62 0.25 -13.33 -2.11
CA LEU A 62 1.18 -13.26 -3.23
C LEU A 62 2.23 -14.36 -3.15
N ARG A 63 2.74 -14.80 -4.31
CA ARG A 63 3.81 -15.80 -4.38
C ARG A 63 5.17 -15.15 -4.17
N ILE A 64 5.49 -14.88 -2.91
CA ILE A 64 6.76 -14.26 -2.50
C ILE A 64 7.75 -15.34 -2.05
N ASN A 65 8.60 -15.78 -2.97
CA ASN A 65 9.54 -16.89 -2.76
C ASN A 65 10.96 -16.45 -2.42
N ASN A 66 11.28 -15.15 -2.59
CA ASN A 66 12.58 -14.60 -2.30
C ASN A 66 12.50 -13.07 -2.14
N PHE A 67 13.57 -12.51 -1.59
CA PHE A 67 13.72 -11.07 -1.39
C PHE A 67 13.57 -10.25 -2.68
N LYS A 68 14.10 -10.74 -3.81
CA LYS A 68 14.00 -10.05 -5.10
C LYS A 68 12.54 -9.90 -5.55
N THR A 69 11.74 -10.95 -5.41
CA THR A 69 10.31 -10.93 -5.75
C THR A 69 9.54 -10.00 -4.82
N ALA A 70 9.85 -10.03 -3.52
CA ALA A 70 9.28 -9.10 -2.55
C ALA A 70 9.57 -7.63 -2.90
N PHE A 71 10.81 -7.32 -3.26
CA PHE A 71 11.21 -5.98 -3.66
C PHE A 71 10.41 -5.47 -4.86
N TYR A 72 10.20 -6.30 -5.88
CA TYR A 72 9.38 -5.92 -7.04
C TYR A 72 7.91 -5.67 -6.66
N TYR A 73 7.31 -6.51 -5.81
CA TYR A 73 5.93 -6.27 -5.37
C TYR A 73 5.80 -5.04 -4.49
N GLY A 74 6.75 -4.80 -3.58
CA GLY A 74 6.79 -3.58 -2.78
C GLY A 74 6.90 -2.32 -3.64
N LEU A 75 7.76 -2.33 -4.66
CA LEU A 75 7.85 -1.22 -5.62
C LEU A 75 6.55 -1.01 -6.39
N ILE A 76 5.91 -2.08 -6.87
CA ILE A 76 4.60 -1.98 -7.55
C ILE A 76 3.58 -1.32 -6.63
N PHE A 77 3.52 -1.70 -5.35
CA PHE A 77 2.57 -1.12 -4.39
C PHE A 77 2.83 0.37 -4.14
N ILE A 78 4.09 0.78 -3.94
CA ILE A 78 4.43 2.19 -3.75
C ILE A 78 4.07 3.00 -4.99
N VAL A 79 4.55 2.58 -6.17
CA VAL A 79 4.32 3.31 -7.43
C VAL A 79 2.83 3.42 -7.72
N LEU A 80 2.08 2.33 -7.55
CA LEU A 80 0.63 2.35 -7.75
C LEU A 80 -0.07 3.25 -6.74
N GLY A 81 0.31 3.21 -5.47
CA GLY A 81 -0.26 4.10 -4.45
C GLY A 81 0.00 5.58 -4.76
N LEU A 82 1.22 5.93 -5.16
CA LEU A 82 1.56 7.30 -5.57
C LEU A 82 0.73 7.77 -6.78
N ILE A 83 0.55 6.89 -7.78
CA ILE A 83 -0.31 7.20 -8.94
C ILE A 83 -1.76 7.42 -8.50
N LEU A 84 -2.29 6.56 -7.63
CA LEU A 84 -3.67 6.67 -7.16
C LEU A 84 -3.87 7.93 -6.30
N ASP A 85 -2.90 8.28 -5.45
CA ASP A 85 -2.94 9.54 -4.68
C ASP A 85 -2.91 10.77 -5.60
N LEU A 86 -2.05 10.75 -6.63
CA LEU A 86 -1.98 11.83 -7.60
C LEU A 86 -3.31 12.01 -8.35
N LEU A 87 -3.98 10.90 -8.71
CA LEU A 87 -5.21 10.93 -9.48
C LEU A 87 -6.45 11.25 -8.63
N ILE A 88 -6.48 10.78 -7.38
CA ILE A 88 -7.66 10.80 -6.51
C ILE A 88 -7.43 11.75 -5.33
N SER A 89 -6.46 11.47 -4.47
CA SER A 89 -6.25 12.16 -3.19
C SER A 89 -5.89 13.65 -3.36
N VAL A 90 -5.13 14.01 -4.39
CA VAL A 90 -4.76 15.41 -4.69
C VAL A 90 -5.99 16.28 -4.95
N ARG A 91 -7.11 15.73 -5.42
CA ARG A 91 -8.35 16.50 -5.63
C ARG A 91 -8.96 17.01 -4.33
N PHE A 92 -8.64 16.36 -3.21
CA PHE A 92 -9.18 16.69 -1.88
C PHE A 92 -8.20 17.50 -1.02
N THR A 93 -6.89 17.29 -1.23
CA THR A 93 -5.83 17.80 -0.34
C THR A 93 -4.82 18.71 -1.04
N GLY A 94 -4.89 18.83 -2.37
CA GLY A 94 -3.86 19.45 -3.19
C GLY A 94 -2.53 18.68 -3.13
N MET A 95 -1.43 19.36 -3.48
CA MET A 95 -0.08 18.76 -3.42
C MET A 95 0.45 18.61 -1.98
N ALA A 96 -0.27 19.10 -0.98
CA ALA A 96 0.14 19.04 0.43
C ALA A 96 0.28 17.60 0.94
N ILE A 97 -0.49 16.65 0.40
CA ILE A 97 -0.39 15.22 0.73
C ILE A 97 1.05 14.67 0.61
N PHE A 98 1.81 15.14 -0.38
CA PHE A 98 3.18 14.70 -0.61
C PHE A 98 4.22 15.45 0.23
N SER A 99 3.82 16.49 0.96
CA SER A 99 4.67 17.16 1.95
C SER A 99 4.58 16.53 3.33
N ALA A 100 3.58 15.67 3.55
CA ALA A 100 3.28 15.07 4.84
C ALA A 100 4.17 13.84 5.08
N PHE A 101 5.01 13.89 6.12
CA PHE A 101 5.98 12.83 6.43
C PHE A 101 5.32 11.48 6.73
N ASP A 102 4.18 11.49 7.40
CA ASP A 102 3.40 10.31 7.78
C ASP A 102 2.92 9.50 6.56
N TYR A 103 2.61 10.15 5.44
CA TYR A 103 2.29 9.46 4.19
C TYR A 103 3.50 8.68 3.65
N TRP A 104 4.68 9.30 3.65
CA TRP A 104 5.92 8.63 3.25
C TRP A 104 6.29 7.48 4.18
N VAL A 105 6.02 7.62 5.48
CA VAL A 105 6.18 6.50 6.43
C VAL A 105 5.24 5.34 6.06
N GLY A 106 3.98 5.60 5.69
CA GLY A 106 3.06 4.57 5.21
C GLY A 106 3.58 3.83 3.97
N TYR A 107 4.16 4.55 3.00
CA TYR A 107 4.81 3.93 1.84
C TYR A 107 6.03 3.09 2.23
N GLY A 108 6.87 3.60 3.13
CA GLY A 108 8.03 2.89 3.66
C GLY A 108 7.63 1.60 4.40
N LEU A 109 6.64 1.67 5.28
CA LEU A 109 6.10 0.52 6.01
C LEU A 109 5.50 -0.52 5.06
N THR A 110 4.82 -0.10 4.01
CA THR A 110 4.31 -0.99 2.96
C THR A 110 5.46 -1.78 2.33
N LEU A 111 6.53 -1.09 1.90
CA LEU A 111 7.70 -1.76 1.33
C LEU A 111 8.38 -2.71 2.32
N LEU A 112 8.66 -2.22 3.53
CA LEU A 112 9.33 -3.01 4.58
C LEU A 112 8.53 -4.26 4.94
N THR A 113 7.20 -4.16 5.00
CA THR A 113 6.32 -5.30 5.30
C THR A 113 6.43 -6.39 4.23
N VAL A 114 6.44 -6.00 2.94
CA VAL A 114 6.60 -6.96 1.84
C VAL A 114 8.01 -7.56 1.83
N LEU A 115 9.05 -6.74 2.07
CA LEU A 115 10.43 -7.20 2.16
C LEU A 115 10.62 -8.20 3.30
N TYR A 116 10.05 -7.91 4.46
CA TYR A 116 10.06 -8.82 5.61
C TYR A 116 9.42 -10.17 5.25
N LYS A 117 8.29 -10.16 4.53
CA LYS A 117 7.67 -11.40 4.05
C LYS A 117 8.65 -12.19 3.17
N GLY A 118 9.30 -11.54 2.20
CA GLY A 118 10.27 -12.20 1.32
C GLY A 118 11.54 -12.68 2.00
N TYR A 119 11.95 -12.03 3.11
CA TYR A 119 13.04 -12.50 3.96
C TYR A 119 12.63 -13.75 4.75
N SER A 120 11.42 -13.75 5.32
CA SER A 120 10.87 -14.85 6.12
C SER A 120 10.46 -16.10 5.32
N SER A 121 10.35 -15.99 4.00
CA SER A 121 10.02 -17.11 3.09
C SER A 121 11.24 -17.96 2.70
N LYS A 122 12.43 -17.65 3.21
CA LYS A 122 13.64 -18.48 3.06
C LYS A 122 13.63 -19.63 4.07
#